data_AF-A0A950TUZ9-F1
#
_entry.id   AF-A0A950TUZ9-F1
#
_cell.length_a   1.000
_cell.length_b   1.000
_cell.length_c   1.000
_cell.angle_alpha   90.00
_cell.angle_beta   90.00
_cell.angle_gamma   90.00
#
_symmetry.space_group_name_H-M   'P 1'
#
loop_
_entity.id
_entity.type
_entity.pdbx_description
1 polymer ?
#
loop_
_entity_poly.entity_id
_entity_poly.type
_entity_poly.pdbx_seq_one_letter_code
_entity_poly.pdbx_strand_id
1 'polypeptide(L)'
;MPDDLYDSDARAWSLQQAELLRRHARGEPVTGVDWEHVVEEIDDVGLSQLNAVQSYLRLMMVHLRKLHAWPESPSANQRREEIAAFQTDAAQRFTPSMRQRIDLERACTARRSASLRRQLAIILRLSFGPTNALSLSTNS
;
A
#
# COMPACT_ATOMS: atom_id res chain seq x y z
N MET A 1 11.83 -27.73 -20.77
CA MET A 1 11.56 -27.98 -19.33
C MET A 1 10.18 -27.43 -19.02
N PRO A 2 9.42 -27.96 -18.05
CA PRO A 2 8.06 -27.48 -17.75
C PRO A 2 8.01 -26.08 -17.08
N ASP A 3 9.15 -25.40 -16.95
CA ASP A 3 9.34 -24.21 -16.09
C ASP A 3 9.13 -22.87 -16.81
N ASP A 4 8.18 -22.75 -17.74
CA ASP A 4 7.93 -21.45 -18.42
C ASP A 4 6.50 -20.94 -18.23
N LEU A 5 5.58 -21.68 -17.58
CA LEU A 5 4.22 -21.16 -17.41
C LEU A 5 4.17 -20.03 -16.37
N TYR A 6 5.03 -20.07 -15.36
CA TYR A 6 5.15 -18.98 -14.39
C TYR A 6 5.59 -17.68 -15.09
N ASP A 7 6.66 -17.74 -15.88
CA ASP A 7 7.23 -16.58 -16.57
C ASP A 7 6.38 -16.10 -17.77
N SER A 8 5.76 -17.02 -18.52
CA SER A 8 5.00 -16.69 -19.73
C SER A 8 3.52 -16.38 -19.50
N ASP A 9 2.88 -16.99 -18.48
CA ASP A 9 1.49 -16.76 -18.10
C ASP A 9 1.25 -17.03 -16.61
N ALA A 10 1.76 -16.13 -15.76
CA ALA A 10 1.60 -16.16 -14.30
C ALA A 10 0.14 -16.31 -13.86
N ARG A 11 -0.83 -15.83 -14.65
CA ARG A 11 -2.25 -16.00 -14.34
C ARG A 11 -2.70 -17.44 -14.55
N ALA A 12 -2.34 -18.06 -15.67
CA ALA A 12 -2.63 -19.47 -15.90
C ALA A 12 -1.92 -20.35 -14.87
N TRP A 13 -0.65 -20.08 -14.58
CA TRP A 13 0.11 -20.78 -13.53
C TRP A 13 -0.57 -20.66 -12.16
N SER A 14 -0.94 -19.44 -11.72
CA SER A 14 -1.55 -19.25 -10.39
C SER A 14 -2.91 -19.94 -10.26
N LEU A 15 -3.71 -19.98 -11.33
CA LEU A 15 -4.97 -20.73 -11.36
C LEU A 15 -4.74 -22.24 -11.23
N GLN A 16 -3.70 -22.78 -11.89
CA GLN A 16 -3.33 -24.19 -11.76
C GLN A 16 -2.86 -24.53 -10.35
N GLN A 17 -1.94 -23.74 -9.78
CA GLN A 17 -1.46 -23.94 -8.42
C GLN A 17 -2.58 -23.83 -7.39
N ALA A 18 -3.50 -22.86 -7.55
CA ALA A 18 -4.65 -22.72 -6.68
C ALA A 18 -5.56 -23.96 -6.69
N GLU A 19 -5.76 -24.59 -7.86
CA GLU A 19 -6.55 -25.83 -7.91
C GLU A 19 -5.84 -27.01 -7.26
N LEU A 20 -4.52 -27.15 -7.43
CA LEU A 20 -3.73 -28.16 -6.72
C LEU A 20 -3.84 -27.99 -5.19
N LEU A 21 -3.75 -26.75 -4.70
CA LEU A 21 -3.91 -26.45 -3.27
C LEU A 21 -5.33 -26.77 -2.77
N ARG A 22 -6.38 -26.47 -3.55
CA ARG A 22 -7.77 -26.83 -3.19
C ARG A 22 -7.98 -28.34 -3.14
N ARG A 23 -7.42 -29.09 -4.08
CA ARG A 23 -7.45 -30.57 -4.07
C ARG A 23 -6.73 -31.12 -2.84
N HIS A 24 -5.55 -30.59 -2.54
CA HIS A 24 -4.80 -30.95 -1.34
C HIS A 24 -5.62 -30.70 -0.06
N ALA A 25 -6.28 -29.54 0.04
CA ALA A 25 -7.13 -29.20 1.18
C ALA A 25 -8.35 -30.13 1.35
N ARG A 26 -8.80 -30.81 0.28
CA ARG A 26 -9.83 -31.86 0.33
C ARG A 26 -9.29 -33.24 0.70
N GLY A 27 -7.99 -33.38 0.94
CA GLY A 27 -7.33 -34.64 1.25
C GLY A 27 -6.98 -35.48 0.02
N GLU A 28 -7.08 -34.91 -1.19
CA GLU A 28 -6.66 -35.61 -2.40
C GLU A 28 -5.12 -35.68 -2.47
N PRO A 29 -4.54 -36.81 -2.91
CA PRO A 29 -3.12 -36.85 -3.22
C PRO A 29 -2.84 -35.93 -4.41
N VAL A 30 -1.93 -34.98 -4.22
CA VAL A 30 -1.47 -34.05 -5.25
C VAL A 30 0.04 -34.11 -5.39
N THR A 31 0.52 -33.87 -6.61
CA THR A 31 1.93 -33.71 -6.94
C THR A 31 2.07 -32.50 -7.86
N GLY A 32 3.27 -31.92 -7.95
CA GLY A 32 3.54 -30.79 -8.84
C GLY A 32 3.11 -29.42 -8.30
N VAL A 33 2.88 -29.28 -6.99
CA VAL A 33 2.79 -27.95 -6.37
C VAL A 33 4.18 -27.32 -6.42
N ASP A 34 4.22 -26.14 -7.01
CA ASP A 34 5.41 -25.32 -7.12
C ASP A 34 5.58 -24.47 -5.85
N TRP A 35 6.13 -25.10 -4.80
CA TRP A 35 6.20 -24.49 -3.47
C TRP A 35 7.05 -23.23 -3.41
N GLU A 36 8.08 -23.13 -4.25
CA GLU A 36 8.98 -21.98 -4.27
C GLU A 36 8.24 -20.72 -4.73
N HIS A 37 7.68 -20.76 -5.94
CA HIS A 37 6.91 -19.63 -6.47
C HIS A 37 5.61 -19.38 -5.70
N VAL A 38 4.95 -20.41 -5.14
CA VAL A 38 3.76 -20.22 -4.28
C VAL A 38 4.11 -19.43 -3.01
N VAL A 39 5.23 -19.72 -2.37
CA VAL A 39 5.68 -18.97 -1.18
C VAL A 39 6.04 -17.54 -1.56
N GLU A 40 6.76 -17.34 -2.67
CA GLU A 40 7.11 -16.02 -3.19
C GLU A 40 5.87 -15.16 -3.43
N GLU A 41 4.86 -15.69 -4.13
CA GLU A 41 3.62 -14.95 -4.41
C GLU A 41 2.82 -14.60 -3.14
N ILE A 42 2.84 -15.47 -2.13
CA ILE A 42 2.19 -15.16 -0.83
C ILE A 42 2.91 -14.01 -0.12
N ASP A 43 4.24 -14.00 -0.13
CA ASP A 43 5.04 -12.91 0.46
C ASP A 43 4.82 -11.60 -0.32
N ASP A 44 4.78 -11.68 -1.65
CA ASP A 44 4.58 -10.53 -2.54
C ASP A 44 3.17 -9.95 -2.47
N VAL A 45 2.14 -10.74 -2.21
CA VAL A 45 0.78 -10.21 -1.94
C VAL A 45 0.82 -9.26 -0.74
N GLY A 46 1.49 -9.62 0.35
CA GLY A 46 1.62 -8.74 1.51
C GLY A 46 2.40 -7.46 1.22
N LEU A 47 3.51 -7.58 0.48
CA LEU A 47 4.37 -6.46 0.12
C LEU A 47 3.69 -5.50 -0.87
N SER A 48 3.00 -6.03 -1.88
CA SER A 48 2.28 -5.23 -2.88
C SER A 48 1.16 -4.40 -2.27
N GLN A 49 0.39 -4.94 -1.32
CA GLN A 49 -0.63 -4.20 -0.58
C GLN A 49 -0.02 -3.06 0.24
N LEU A 50 1.09 -3.33 0.94
CA LEU A 50 1.83 -2.29 1.68
C LEU A 50 2.34 -1.19 0.74
N ASN A 51 2.96 -1.56 -0.38
CA ASN A 51 3.50 -0.62 -1.37
C ASN A 51 2.40 0.24 -2.02
N ALA A 52 1.22 -0.33 -2.24
CA ALA A 52 0.07 0.41 -2.75
C ALA A 52 -0.38 1.49 -1.76
N VAL A 53 -0.57 1.13 -0.48
CA VAL A 53 -0.92 2.10 0.57
C VAL A 53 0.14 3.19 0.67
N GLN A 54 1.43 2.83 0.70
CA GLN A 54 2.52 3.81 0.74
C GLN A 54 2.52 4.75 -0.48
N SER A 55 2.12 4.25 -1.66
CA SER A 55 2.04 5.05 -2.88
C SER A 55 0.90 6.06 -2.84
N TYR A 56 -0.28 5.67 -2.34
CA TYR A 56 -1.37 6.62 -2.12
C TYR A 56 -0.98 7.72 -1.13
N LEU A 57 -0.34 7.36 -0.01
CA LEU A 57 0.14 8.34 0.96
C LEU A 57 1.15 9.32 0.36
N ARG A 58 2.05 8.83 -0.50
CA ARG A 58 3.01 9.66 -1.23
C ARG A 58 2.31 10.63 -2.19
N LEU A 59 1.32 10.15 -2.94
CA LEU A 59 0.52 10.99 -3.84
C LEU A 59 -0.22 12.08 -3.06
N MET A 60 -0.93 11.73 -1.99
CA MET A 60 -1.58 12.70 -1.11
C MET A 60 -0.62 13.79 -0.63
N MET A 61 0.59 13.41 -0.20
CA MET A 61 1.62 14.36 0.21
C MET A 61 2.05 15.31 -0.92
N VAL A 62 2.19 14.80 -2.15
CA VAL A 62 2.49 15.62 -3.33
C VAL A 62 1.38 16.63 -3.60
N HIS A 63 0.11 16.22 -3.58
CA HIS A 63 -1.02 17.12 -3.83
C HIS A 63 -1.19 18.15 -2.71
N LEU A 64 -1.02 17.76 -1.46
CA LEU A 64 -1.04 18.67 -0.30
C LEU A 64 0.05 19.75 -0.41
N ARG A 65 1.27 19.38 -0.82
CA ARG A 65 2.36 20.35 -1.07
C ARG A 65 2.01 21.33 -2.20
N LYS A 66 1.46 20.83 -3.30
CA LYS A 66 1.02 21.68 -4.44
C LYS A 66 -0.07 22.66 -4.02
N LEU A 67 -1.04 22.22 -3.20
CA LEU A 67 -2.08 23.09 -2.65
C LEU A 67 -1.51 24.16 -1.72
N HIS A 68 -0.52 23.81 -0.91
CA HIS A 68 0.13 24.77 -0.02
C HIS A 68 0.96 25.81 -0.78
N ALA A 69 1.67 25.40 -1.83
CA ALA A 69 2.48 26.30 -2.64
C ALA A 69 1.64 27.20 -3.56
N TRP A 70 0.51 26.69 -4.07
CA TRP A 70 -0.36 27.40 -5.01
C TRP A 70 -1.84 27.22 -4.66
N PRO A 71 -2.32 27.88 -3.58
CA PRO A 71 -3.68 27.74 -3.09
C PRO A 71 -4.74 28.24 -4.09
N GLU A 72 -4.44 29.31 -4.82
CA GLU A 72 -5.33 29.94 -5.81
C GLU A 72 -5.21 29.34 -7.23
N SER A 73 -4.53 28.20 -7.35
CA SER A 73 -4.38 27.51 -8.63
C SER A 73 -5.75 27.06 -9.17
N PRO A 74 -6.06 27.22 -10.47
CA PRO A 74 -7.31 26.72 -11.06
C PRO A 74 -7.56 25.22 -10.82
N SER A 75 -6.49 24.44 -10.69
CA SER A 75 -6.53 23.01 -10.35
C SER A 75 -6.61 22.69 -8.86
N ALA A 76 -6.82 23.67 -7.97
CA ALA A 76 -6.89 23.43 -6.53
C ALA A 76 -8.05 22.50 -6.14
N ASN A 77 -9.22 22.65 -6.77
CA ASN A 77 -10.37 21.77 -6.51
C ASN A 77 -10.11 20.34 -6.96
N GLN A 78 -9.62 20.16 -8.19
CA GLN A 78 -9.22 18.84 -8.70
C GLN A 78 -8.21 18.15 -7.77
N ARG A 79 -7.20 18.87 -7.26
CA ARG A 79 -6.22 18.28 -6.33
C ARG A 79 -6.85 17.84 -5.00
N ARG A 80 -7.86 18.57 -4.51
CA ARG A 80 -8.59 18.16 -3.29
C ARG A 80 -9.39 16.88 -3.53
N GLU A 81 -10.01 16.76 -4.70
CA GLU A 81 -10.71 15.53 -5.13
C GLU A 81 -9.75 14.35 -5.24
N GLU A 82 -8.58 14.55 -5.86
CA GLU A 82 -7.53 13.53 -5.95
C GLU A 82 -7.03 13.09 -4.57
N ILE A 83 -6.84 14.02 -3.63
CA ILE A 83 -6.48 13.68 -2.24
C ILE A 83 -7.56 12.81 -1.59
N ALA A 84 -8.84 13.14 -1.76
CA ALA A 84 -9.96 12.37 -1.20
C ALA A 84 -10.04 10.96 -1.81
N ALA A 85 -9.81 10.84 -3.13
CA ALA A 85 -9.75 9.55 -3.81
C ALA A 85 -8.60 8.68 -3.26
N PHE A 86 -7.38 9.23 -3.18
CA PHE A 86 -6.23 8.49 -2.63
C PHE A 86 -6.41 8.13 -1.16
N GLN A 87 -7.05 8.99 -0.37
CA GLN A 87 -7.40 8.69 1.02
C GLN A 87 -8.35 7.49 1.11
N THR A 88 -9.36 7.44 0.24
CA THR A 88 -10.33 6.35 0.16
C THR A 88 -9.65 5.05 -0.24
N ASP A 89 -8.82 5.07 -1.29
CA ASP A 89 -8.09 3.88 -1.76
C ASP A 89 -7.11 3.35 -0.70
N ALA A 90 -6.41 4.25 -0.01
CA ALA A 90 -5.54 3.88 1.10
C ALA A 90 -6.32 3.29 2.27
N ALA A 91 -7.46 3.88 2.64
CA ALA A 91 -8.37 3.39 3.69
C ALA A 91 -8.86 1.97 3.39
N GLN A 92 -9.25 1.70 2.15
CA GLN A 92 -9.78 0.40 1.75
C GLN A 92 -8.72 -0.73 1.83
N ARG A 93 -7.45 -0.42 1.54
CA ARG A 93 -6.37 -1.42 1.52
C ARG A 93 -5.61 -1.55 2.83
N PHE A 94 -5.71 -0.57 3.70
CA PHE A 94 -4.96 -0.58 4.95
C PHE A 94 -5.45 -1.67 5.90
N THR A 95 -4.49 -2.38 6.48
CA THR A 95 -4.73 -3.32 7.57
C THR A 95 -3.90 -2.94 8.80
N PRO A 96 -4.32 -3.30 10.04
CA PRO A 96 -3.61 -2.90 11.25
C PRO A 96 -2.12 -3.28 11.29
N SER A 97 -1.74 -4.40 10.69
CA SER A 97 -0.35 -4.88 10.63
C SER A 97 0.57 -3.97 9.80
N MET A 98 0.01 -3.19 8.86
CA MET A 98 0.80 -2.23 8.07
C MET A 98 1.29 -1.04 8.89
N ARG A 99 0.66 -0.73 10.02
CA ARG A 99 0.96 0.48 10.82
C ARG A 99 2.43 0.61 11.21
N GLN A 100 3.08 -0.51 11.52
CA GLN A 100 4.49 -0.55 11.93
C GLN A 100 5.46 -0.47 10.75
N ARG A 101 4.97 -0.68 9.51
CA ARG A 101 5.78 -0.74 8.28
C ARG A 101 5.62 0.50 7.39
N ILE A 102 4.68 1.39 7.68
CA ILE A 102 4.51 2.65 6.97
C ILE A 102 5.48 3.68 7.56
N ASP A 103 6.58 3.93 6.84
CA ASP A 103 7.50 5.01 7.15
C ASP A 103 7.04 6.32 6.47
N LEU A 104 6.28 7.11 7.22
CA LEU A 104 5.80 8.41 6.77
C LEU A 104 6.94 9.43 6.54
N GLU A 105 8.09 9.25 7.21
CA GLU A 105 9.24 10.13 7.07
C GLU A 105 9.98 9.87 5.74
N ARG A 106 10.17 8.60 5.34
CA ARG A 106 10.66 8.26 3.99
C ARG A 106 9.69 8.65 2.88
N ALA A 107 8.38 8.55 3.10
CA ALA A 107 7.39 9.06 2.14
C ALA A 107 7.44 10.59 2.01
N CYS A 108 7.85 11.28 3.09
CA CYS A 108 8.01 12.72 3.14
C CYS A 108 9.46 13.17 2.87
N THR A 109 10.01 12.89 1.69
CA THR A 109 11.37 13.36 1.29
C THR A 109 11.58 14.88 1.27
N ALA A 110 10.58 15.71 1.64
CA ALA A 110 10.81 17.14 1.79
C ALA A 110 10.84 17.53 3.27
N ARG A 111 12.03 17.93 3.66
CA ARG A 111 12.31 18.78 4.80
C ARG A 111 11.41 20.03 4.76
N ARG A 112 10.61 20.19 5.82
CA ARG A 112 9.88 21.38 6.33
C ARG A 112 8.58 21.83 5.65
N SER A 113 7.45 21.37 6.21
CA SER A 113 6.48 22.27 6.87
C SER A 113 5.65 21.50 7.91
N ALA A 114 5.66 21.96 9.17
CA ALA A 114 4.97 21.29 10.29
C ALA A 114 3.44 21.21 10.08
N SER A 115 2.89 22.12 9.27
CA SER A 115 1.46 22.17 8.92
C SER A 115 1.02 20.99 8.05
N LEU A 116 1.82 20.60 7.04
CA LEU A 116 1.50 19.47 6.16
C LEU A 116 1.61 18.12 6.88
N ARG A 117 2.56 17.98 7.81
CA ARG A 117 2.64 16.81 8.69
C ARG A 117 1.43 16.69 9.60
N ARG A 118 0.93 17.80 10.17
CA ARG A 118 -0.32 17.79 10.97
C ARG A 118 -1.53 17.43 10.12
N GLN A 119 -1.68 18.01 8.92
CA GLN A 119 -2.79 17.67 8.04
C GLN A 119 -2.78 16.20 7.63
N LEU A 120 -1.61 15.66 7.24
CA LEU A 120 -1.49 14.24 6.94
C LEU A 120 -1.78 13.39 8.20
N ALA A 121 -1.25 13.75 9.37
CA ALA A 121 -1.52 13.01 10.60
C ALA A 121 -3.01 13.01 11.00
N ILE A 122 -3.72 14.13 10.78
CA ILE A 122 -5.18 14.22 10.99
C ILE A 122 -5.90 13.29 10.02
N ILE A 123 -5.58 13.37 8.72
CA ILE A 123 -6.16 12.51 7.69
C ILE A 123 -5.93 11.03 8.01
N LEU A 124 -4.70 10.67 8.36
CA LEU A 124 -4.36 9.30 8.74
C LEU A 124 -5.10 8.84 10.00
N ARG A 125 -5.23 9.71 11.02
CA ARG A 125 -5.92 9.36 12.26
C ARG A 125 -7.43 9.16 12.05
N LEU A 126 -8.04 9.98 11.19
CA LEU A 126 -9.46 9.87 10.84
C LEU A 126 -9.74 8.62 9.99
N SER A 127 -8.82 8.25 9.09
CA SER A 127 -8.99 7.10 8.19
C SER A 127 -8.54 5.76 8.78
N PHE A 128 -7.57 5.75 9.70
CA PHE A 128 -6.92 4.51 10.16
C PHE A 128 -6.93 4.32 11.69
N GLY A 129 -7.63 5.17 12.44
CA GLY A 129 -7.65 5.13 13.91
C GLY A 129 -6.34 5.59 14.57
N PRO A 130 -6.23 5.56 15.91
CA PRO A 130 -5.06 6.08 16.63
C PRO A 130 -3.76 5.35 16.24
N THR A 131 -2.82 6.09 15.66
CA THR A 131 -1.50 5.59 15.29
C THR A 131 -0.53 5.78 16.47
N ASN A 132 -0.26 4.72 17.25
CA ASN A 132 0.75 4.74 18.31
C ASN A 132 2.19 4.95 17.80
N ALA A 133 2.41 4.91 16.48
CA ALA A 133 3.72 5.10 15.86
C ALA A 133 4.15 6.57 15.69
N LEU A 134 3.32 7.54 16.12
CA LEU A 134 3.67 8.96 16.08
C LEU A 134 4.32 9.42 17.39
N SER A 135 5.42 8.80 17.77
CA SER A 135 6.44 9.50 18.57
C SER A 135 7.23 10.43 17.63
N LEU A 136 6.54 11.44 17.08
CA LEU A 136 7.22 12.58 16.49
C LEU A 136 7.89 13.32 17.64
N SER A 137 9.18 13.05 17.85
CA SER A 137 10.03 13.80 18.75
C SER A 137 9.92 15.29 18.38
N THR A 138 9.12 16.00 19.16
CA THR A 138 9.14 17.46 19.24
C THR A 138 10.36 17.80 20.09
N ASN A 139 11.55 17.67 19.53
CA ASN A 139 12.72 18.32 20.12
C ASN A 139 12.97 19.62 19.35
N SER A 140 12.66 20.69 20.08
CA SER A 140 13.07 22.10 20.04
C SER A 140 14.19 22.49 19.07
#